data_AF-A0A392R1D4-F1
#
_entry.id   AF-A0A392R1D4-F1
#
_cell.length_a   1.000
_cell.length_b   1.000
_cell.length_c   1.000
_cell.angle_alpha   90.00
_cell.angle_beta   90.00
_cell.angle_gamma   90.00
#
_symmetry.space_group_name_H-M   'P 1'
#
loop_
_entity.id
_entity.type
_entity.pdbx_description
1 polymer ?
#
loop_
_entity_poly.entity_id
_entity_poly.type
_entity_poly.pdbx_seq_one_letter_code
_entity_poly.pdbx_strand_id
1 'polypeptide(L)'
;MSKLLHLFQSLSDATIVRIRNDAVTLEGVRKIISNDESFLLGLACAEFAETLRIVANSVTRLSHRCEDPNLRNFHRAFLEFADSGCDPNGWAFSSPKEIEAKFRKMERYVMLTATLHREMEELSVLENGFRK
;
A
#
# COMPACT_ATOMS: atom_id res chain seq x y z
N MET A 1 1.91 1.24 -7.67
CA MET A 1 1.92 -0.15 -7.17
C MET A 1 3.16 -0.44 -6.31
N SER A 2 4.39 -0.07 -6.70
CA SER A 2 5.58 -0.23 -5.84
C SER A 2 5.47 0.43 -4.44
N LYS A 3 4.84 1.61 -4.36
CA LYS A 3 4.58 2.28 -3.06
C LYS A 3 3.75 1.44 -2.08
N LEU A 4 2.76 0.68 -2.58
CA LEU A 4 1.97 -0.24 -1.74
C LEU A 4 2.85 -1.38 -1.23
N LEU A 5 3.77 -1.86 -2.08
CA LEU A 5 4.67 -2.92 -1.69
C LEU A 5 5.62 -2.47 -0.57
N HIS A 6 6.19 -1.27 -0.71
CA HIS A 6 7.04 -0.68 0.31
C HIS A 6 6.29 -0.38 1.61
N LEU A 7 5.05 0.11 1.53
CA LEU A 7 4.21 0.35 2.70
C LEU A 7 3.98 -0.96 3.46
N PHE A 8 3.63 -2.04 2.76
CA PHE A 8 3.45 -3.35 3.38
C PHE A 8 4.73 -3.86 4.04
N GLN A 9 5.89 -3.75 3.38
CA GLN A 9 7.19 -4.12 3.97
C GLN A 9 7.53 -3.30 5.21
N SER A 10 7.11 -2.04 5.26
CA SER A 10 7.32 -1.14 6.40
C SER A 10 6.49 -1.52 7.62
N LEU A 11 5.46 -2.37 7.45
CA LEU A 11 4.66 -2.93 8.54
C LEU A 11 5.21 -4.28 9.05
N SER A 12 6.41 -4.69 8.61
CA SER A 12 7.05 -5.91 9.11
C SER A 12 7.43 -5.80 10.59
N ASP A 13 7.43 -6.94 11.29
CA ASP A 13 7.85 -7.03 12.70
C ASP A 13 9.22 -6.40 12.94
N ALA A 14 10.18 -6.63 12.03
CA ALA A 14 11.50 -6.04 12.11
C ALA A 14 11.45 -4.50 12.06
N THR A 15 10.59 -3.93 11.22
CA THR A 15 10.42 -2.48 11.13
C THR A 15 9.70 -1.92 12.35
N ILE A 16 8.70 -2.62 12.88
CA ILE A 16 7.99 -2.23 14.10
C ILE A 16 8.95 -2.22 15.30
N VAL A 17 9.78 -3.26 15.45
CA VAL A 17 10.84 -3.33 16.46
C VAL A 17 11.81 -2.17 16.31
N ARG A 18 12.19 -1.83 15.08
CA ARG A 18 13.06 -0.68 14.80
C ARG A 18 12.40 0.64 15.21
N ILE A 19 11.13 0.86 14.89
CA ILE A 19 10.39 2.08 15.31
C ILE A 19 10.38 2.19 16.84
N ARG A 20 10.11 1.08 17.52
CA ARG A 20 10.10 1.01 18.98
C ARG A 20 11.47 1.36 19.57
N ASN A 21 12.55 0.81 19.01
CA ASN A 21 13.89 0.94 19.58
C ASN A 21 14.62 2.21 19.17
N ASP A 22 14.29 2.78 18.00
CA ASP A 22 15.08 3.86 17.39
C ASP A 22 14.32 5.19 17.32
N ALA A 23 12.98 5.18 17.28
CA ALA A 23 12.17 6.39 17.20
C ALA A 23 11.49 6.71 18.53
N VAL A 24 10.84 5.71 19.14
CA VAL A 24 10.06 5.88 20.39
C VAL A 24 10.97 6.07 21.63
N THR A 25 12.22 5.62 21.56
CA THR A 25 13.22 5.80 22.63
C THR A 25 13.94 7.15 22.56
N LEU A 26 13.85 7.88 21.45
CA LEU A 26 14.54 9.14 21.28
C LEU A 26 14.09 10.13 22.34
N GLU A 27 15.06 10.74 23.00
CA GLU A 27 14.82 11.70 24.08
C GLU A 27 13.96 12.88 23.60
N GLY A 28 14.19 13.37 22.38
CA GLY A 28 13.38 14.43 21.77
C GLY A 28 11.91 14.03 21.59
N VAL A 29 11.64 12.81 21.13
CA VAL A 29 10.27 12.28 20.97
C VAL A 29 9.59 12.17 22.32
N ARG A 30 10.30 11.62 23.31
CA ARG A 30 9.78 11.45 24.68
C ARG A 30 9.47 12.76 25.39
N LYS A 31 10.35 13.75 25.23
CA LYS A 31 10.21 15.06 25.88
C LYS A 31 9.21 15.99 25.19
N ILE A 32 9.11 15.96 23.87
CA ILE A 32 8.30 16.92 23.10
C ILE A 32 6.90 16.36 22.81
N ILE A 33 6.79 15.06 22.53
CA ILE A 33 5.53 14.46 22.09
C ILE A 33 4.84 13.76 23.27
N SER A 34 5.43 12.71 23.82
CA SER A 34 4.86 11.96 24.96
C SER A 34 5.87 10.96 25.53
N ASN A 35 5.82 10.73 26.84
CA ASN A 35 6.57 9.64 27.49
C ASN A 35 5.83 8.29 27.48
N ASP A 36 4.56 8.28 27.06
CA ASP A 36 3.76 7.06 26.93
C ASP A 36 4.08 6.35 25.61
N GLU A 37 4.76 5.22 25.72
CA GLU A 37 5.12 4.37 24.60
C GLU A 37 3.89 3.85 23.83
N SER A 38 2.80 3.52 24.52
CA SER A 38 1.57 3.04 23.87
C SER A 38 0.95 4.14 23.02
N PHE A 39 0.96 5.38 23.53
CA PHE A 39 0.51 6.55 22.77
C PHE A 39 1.37 6.79 21.52
N LEU A 40 2.70 6.72 21.65
CA LEU A 40 3.62 6.92 20.52
C LEU A 40 3.48 5.84 19.44
N LEU A 41 3.27 4.58 19.84
CA LEU A 41 2.98 3.50 18.89
C LEU A 41 1.59 3.66 18.24
N GLY A 42 0.59 4.14 19.00
CA GLY A 42 -0.72 4.52 18.46
C GLY A 42 -0.61 5.62 17.41
N LEU A 43 0.21 6.65 17.67
CA LEU A 43 0.50 7.71 16.71
C LEU A 43 1.17 7.18 15.44
N ALA A 44 2.18 6.31 15.57
CA ALA A 44 2.82 5.68 14.42
C ALA A 44 1.81 4.84 13.59
N CYS A 45 0.93 4.10 14.25
CA CYS A 45 -0.15 3.35 13.59
C CYS A 45 -1.10 4.27 12.81
N ALA A 46 -1.49 5.40 13.41
CA ALA A 46 -2.35 6.39 12.76
C ALA A 46 -1.70 6.99 11.50
N GLU A 47 -0.40 7.29 11.55
CA GLU A 47 0.38 7.77 10.40
C GLU A 47 0.45 6.73 9.26
N PHE A 48 0.63 5.45 9.59
CA PHE A 48 0.59 4.38 8.59
C PHE A 48 -0.80 4.22 7.98
N ALA A 49 -1.86 4.31 8.79
CA ALA A 49 -3.24 4.23 8.32
C ALA A 49 -3.57 5.41 7.38
N GLU A 50 -3.11 6.61 7.69
CA GLU A 50 -3.30 7.78 6.81
C GLU A 50 -2.52 7.64 5.50
N THR A 51 -1.29 7.14 5.56
CA THR A 51 -0.51 6.81 4.35
C THR A 51 -1.26 5.81 3.46
N LEU A 52 -1.87 4.78 4.05
CA LEU A 52 -2.68 3.82 3.31
C LEU A 52 -3.90 4.48 2.65
N ARG A 53 -4.59 5.37 3.37
CA ARG A 53 -5.75 6.13 2.86
C ARG A 53 -5.37 6.98 1.63
N ILE A 54 -4.26 7.69 1.68
CA ILE A 54 -3.75 8.48 0.53
C ILE A 54 -3.50 7.58 -0.70
N VAL A 55 -2.91 6.41 -0.49
CA VAL A 55 -2.64 5.48 -1.59
C VAL A 55 -3.93 4.87 -2.13
N ALA A 56 -4.88 4.49 -1.28
CA ALA A 56 -6.20 3.99 -1.69
C ALA A 56 -6.99 5.03 -2.50
N ASN A 57 -6.92 6.30 -2.11
CA ASN A 57 -7.51 7.41 -2.88
C ASN A 57 -6.86 7.56 -4.27
N SER A 58 -5.55 7.32 -4.36
CA SER A 58 -4.86 7.31 -5.66
C SER A 58 -5.34 6.17 -6.56
N VAL A 59 -5.60 4.98 -5.99
CA VAL A 59 -6.11 3.80 -6.72
C VAL A 59 -7.57 3.97 -7.13
N THR A 60 -8.39 4.63 -6.32
CA THR A 60 -9.78 4.96 -6.64
C THR A 60 -9.93 5.63 -8.01
N ARG A 61 -9.01 6.53 -8.37
CA ARG A 61 -9.03 7.20 -9.68
C ARG A 61 -8.95 6.22 -10.85
N LEU A 62 -8.29 5.08 -10.67
CA LEU A 62 -8.21 4.01 -11.67
C LEU A 62 -9.47 3.16 -11.65
N SER A 63 -10.05 2.95 -10.47
CA SER A 63 -11.23 2.09 -10.26
C SER A 63 -12.45 2.59 -11.03
N HIS A 64 -12.63 3.91 -11.17
CA HIS A 64 -13.68 4.51 -12.00
C HIS A 64 -13.60 4.16 -13.48
N ARG A 65 -12.42 3.76 -13.98
CA ARG A 65 -12.22 3.36 -15.38
C ARG A 65 -12.38 1.85 -15.61
N CYS A 66 -12.56 1.06 -14.55
CA CYS A 66 -12.75 -0.38 -14.68
C CYS A 66 -14.11 -0.69 -15.32
N GLU A 67 -14.21 -1.81 -16.03
CA GLU A 67 -15.50 -2.29 -16.55
C GLU A 67 -16.33 -2.98 -15.46
N ASP A 68 -15.65 -3.65 -14.51
CA ASP A 68 -16.27 -4.33 -13.39
C ASP A 68 -16.98 -3.33 -12.44
N PRO A 69 -18.30 -3.44 -12.23
CA PRO A 69 -19.06 -2.59 -11.32
C PRO A 69 -18.57 -2.63 -9.86
N ASN A 70 -18.05 -3.77 -9.39
CA ASN A 70 -17.51 -3.90 -8.05
C ASN A 70 -16.24 -3.07 -7.88
N LEU A 71 -15.38 -3.06 -8.91
CA LEU A 71 -14.18 -2.22 -8.92
C LEU A 71 -14.53 -0.72 -8.99
N ARG A 72 -15.56 -0.34 -9.75
CA ARG A 72 -16.03 1.07 -9.77
C ARG A 72 -16.49 1.55 -8.40
N ASN A 73 -17.06 0.66 -7.58
CA ASN A 73 -17.51 0.94 -6.23
C ASN A 73 -16.40 0.84 -5.16
N PHE A 74 -15.15 0.56 -5.54
CA PHE A 74 -14.03 0.37 -4.62
C PHE A 74 -13.91 1.50 -3.58
N HIS A 75 -14.04 2.76 -4.01
CA HIS A 75 -13.88 3.90 -3.11
C HIS A 75 -14.90 3.89 -1.95
N ARG A 76 -16.17 3.66 -2.27
CA ARG A 76 -17.25 3.58 -1.28
C ARG A 76 -17.00 2.42 -0.31
N ALA A 77 -16.70 1.24 -0.86
CA ALA A 77 -16.42 0.05 -0.07
C ALA A 77 -15.20 0.24 0.84
N PHE A 78 -14.17 0.95 0.37
CA PHE A 78 -12.99 1.28 1.17
C PHE A 78 -13.29 2.24 2.31
N LEU A 79 -14.05 3.30 2.07
CA LEU A 79 -14.44 4.23 3.14
C LEU A 79 -15.33 3.54 4.18
N GLU A 80 -16.31 2.76 3.75
CA GLU A 80 -17.16 1.97 4.66
C GLU A 80 -16.31 1.05 5.54
N PHE A 81 -15.37 0.30 4.95
CA PHE A 81 -14.45 -0.55 5.71
C PHE A 81 -13.57 0.25 6.67
N ALA A 82 -12.98 1.36 6.22
CA ALA A 82 -12.07 2.17 7.01
C ALA A 82 -12.75 2.86 8.21
N ASP A 83 -14.00 3.31 8.04
CA ASP A 83 -14.72 4.09 9.05
C ASP A 83 -15.50 3.19 10.02
N SER A 84 -16.04 2.06 9.56
CA SER A 84 -16.85 1.16 10.38
C SER A 84 -16.10 -0.08 10.90
N GLY A 85 -15.00 -0.46 10.26
CA GLY A 85 -14.33 -1.74 10.49
C GLY A 85 -15.13 -2.96 9.99
N CYS A 86 -16.32 -2.76 9.41
CA CYS A 86 -17.10 -3.84 8.82
C CYS A 86 -16.51 -4.26 7.48
N ASP A 87 -16.34 -5.57 7.30
CA ASP A 87 -15.78 -6.15 6.08
C ASP A 87 -16.79 -7.02 5.33
N PRO A 88 -17.82 -6.44 4.71
CA PRO A 88 -18.82 -7.20 3.95
C PRO A 88 -18.21 -7.85 2.70
N ASN A 89 -17.05 -7.37 2.24
CA ASN A 89 -16.39 -7.85 1.03
C ASN A 89 -15.31 -8.92 1.30
N GLY A 90 -15.06 -9.28 2.56
CA GLY A 90 -14.06 -10.28 2.94
C GLY A 90 -12.63 -9.91 2.53
N TRP A 91 -12.26 -8.64 2.67
CA TRP A 91 -10.92 -8.12 2.39
C TRP A 91 -9.91 -8.42 3.51
N ALA A 92 -10.37 -8.59 4.73
CA ALA A 92 -9.56 -8.99 5.87
C ALA A 92 -9.09 -10.44 5.67
N PHE A 93 -7.78 -10.63 5.74
CA PHE A 93 -7.18 -11.95 5.63
C PHE A 93 -7.15 -12.64 6.99
N SER A 94 -7.44 -13.94 7.00
CA SER A 94 -7.46 -14.74 8.22
C SER A 94 -6.06 -15.18 8.66
N SER A 95 -5.07 -15.15 7.75
CA SER A 95 -3.72 -15.63 8.04
C SER A 95 -2.62 -14.77 7.40
N PRO A 96 -1.46 -14.59 8.07
CA PRO A 96 -0.30 -13.91 7.50
C PRO A 96 0.18 -14.51 6.17
N LYS A 97 0.00 -15.83 5.99
CA LYS A 97 0.37 -16.56 4.76
C LYS A 97 -0.46 -16.13 3.55
N GLU A 98 -1.76 -15.87 3.74
CA GLU A 98 -2.62 -15.36 2.67
C GLU A 98 -2.18 -13.97 2.23
N ILE A 99 -1.88 -13.12 3.20
CA ILE A 99 -1.38 -11.76 2.96
C ILE A 99 -0.07 -11.83 2.15
N GLU A 100 0.88 -12.66 2.58
CA GLU A 100 2.14 -12.85 1.86
C GLU A 100 1.91 -13.37 0.44
N ALA A 101 1.01 -14.33 0.23
CA ALA A 101 0.70 -14.84 -1.10
C ALA A 101 0.12 -13.76 -2.03
N LYS A 102 -0.76 -12.89 -1.52
CA LYS A 102 -1.29 -11.74 -2.28
C LYS A 102 -0.20 -10.72 -2.57
N PHE A 103 0.68 -10.46 -1.61
CA PHE A 103 1.83 -9.58 -1.78
C PHE A 103 2.77 -10.10 -2.87
N ARG A 104 3.17 -11.37 -2.84
CA ARG A 104 4.00 -12.02 -3.88
C ARG A 104 3.33 -11.98 -5.26
N LYS A 105 2.00 -12.07 -5.31
CA LYS A 105 1.25 -11.90 -6.56
C LYS A 105 1.32 -10.46 -7.06
N MET A 106 1.21 -9.48 -6.18
CA MET A 106 1.35 -8.06 -6.53
C MET A 106 2.77 -7.72 -6.99
N GLU A 107 3.82 -8.22 -6.32
CA GLU A 107 5.22 -8.08 -6.76
C GLU A 107 5.41 -8.57 -8.20
N ARG A 108 4.87 -9.76 -8.51
CA ARG A 108 4.91 -10.33 -9.87
C ARG A 108 4.20 -9.44 -10.89
N TYR A 109 3.03 -8.90 -10.56
CA TYR A 109 2.35 -7.98 -11.47
C TYR A 109 3.12 -6.70 -11.70
N VAL A 110 3.72 -6.12 -10.66
CA VAL A 110 4.58 -4.93 -10.82
C VAL A 110 5.74 -5.21 -11.76
N MET A 111 6.43 -6.35 -11.58
CA MET A 111 7.53 -6.75 -12.44
C MET A 111 7.06 -6.96 -13.89
N LEU A 112 6.01 -7.74 -14.11
CA LEU A 112 5.49 -8.03 -15.45
C LEU A 112 5.01 -6.77 -16.18
N THR A 113 4.34 -5.84 -15.48
CA THR A 113 3.92 -4.56 -16.07
C THR A 113 5.12 -3.68 -16.43
N ALA A 114 6.18 -3.68 -15.61
CA ALA A 114 7.40 -2.94 -15.92
C ALA A 114 8.12 -3.51 -17.15
N THR A 115 8.23 -4.85 -17.25
CA THR A 115 8.76 -5.52 -18.44
C THR A 115 7.93 -5.18 -19.66
N LEU A 116 6.60 -5.36 -19.59
CA LEU A 116 5.71 -5.06 -20.72
C LEU A 116 5.87 -3.61 -21.20
N HIS A 117 5.93 -2.64 -20.29
CA HIS A 117 6.13 -1.23 -20.65
C HIS A 117 7.46 -1.01 -21.36
N ARG A 118 8.53 -1.69 -20.92
CA ARG A 118 9.84 -1.61 -21.59
C ARG A 118 9.76 -2.17 -23.01
N GLU A 119 9.20 -3.36 -23.19
CA GLU A 119 9.08 -4.00 -24.51
C GLU A 119 8.22 -3.16 -25.48
N MET A 120 7.16 -2.52 -24.98
CA MET A 120 6.33 -1.60 -25.78
C MET A 120 7.10 -0.38 -26.26
N GLU A 121 8.00 0.16 -25.44
CA GLU A 121 8.85 1.29 -25.84
C GLU A 121 9.88 0.85 -26.90
N GLU A 122 10.52 -0.32 -26.71
CA GLU A 122 11.45 -0.90 -27.68
C GLU A 122 10.77 -1.16 -29.03
N LEU A 123 9.54 -1.70 -29.02
CA LEU A 123 8.72 -1.88 -30.23
C LEU A 123 8.40 -0.56 -30.92
N SER A 124 7.98 0.47 -30.16
CA SER A 124 7.69 1.81 -30.71
C SER A 124 8.89 2.45 -31.39
N VAL A 125 10.09 2.29 -30.81
CA VAL A 125 11.35 2.78 -31.40
C VAL A 125 11.64 2.06 -32.72
N LEU A 126 11.48 0.74 -32.75
CA LEU A 126 11.70 -0.09 -33.93
C LEU A 126 10.73 0.28 -35.07
N GLU A 127 9.43 0.40 -34.78
CA GLU A 127 8.40 0.79 -35.74
C GLU A 127 8.64 2.18 -36.33
N ASN A 128 9.07 3.15 -35.51
CA ASN A 128 9.43 4.48 -35.99
C ASN A 128 10.72 4.50 -36.81
N GLY A 129 11.64 3.58 -36.55
CA GLY A 129 12.85 3.35 -37.36
C GLY A 129 12.53 2.86 -38.76
N PHE A 130 11.52 2.00 -38.92
CA PHE A 130 11.06 1.50 -40.23
C PHE A 130 10.22 2.49 -41.03
N ARG A 131 9.72 3.56 -40.41
CA ARG A 131 8.97 4.65 -41.07
C ARG A 131 9.86 5.76 -41.63
N LYS A 132 11.18 5.69 -41.43
CA LYS A 132 12.18 6.56 -42.04
C LYS A 132 12.80 5.88 -43.26
#